data_AF-A0A1Z4BQS4-F1
#
_entry.id   AF-A0A1Z4BQS4-F1
#
_cell.length_a   1.000
_cell.length_b   1.000
_cell.length_c   1.000
_cell.angle_alpha   90.00
_cell.angle_beta   90.00
_cell.angle_gamma   90.00
#
_symmetry.space_group_name_H-M   'P 1'
#
loop_
_entity.id
_entity.type
_entity.pdbx_description
1 polymer ?
#
loop_
_entity_poly.entity_id
_entity_poly.type
_entity_poly.pdbx_seq_one_letter_code
_entity_poly.pdbx_strand_id
1 'polypeptide(L)'
;MVVKLLLTLKTIRMKVILIQGKENSGKTTLCNQIDEWLQKGIFQDVNLKRVDVTKQCFKKQDFVAIYDVFAETADNKEVRILINSASDDNTSIETFKSFKNNCNEEYYKNKEVDILITTIRNNDNPKLQEKIMEICGLEKKDFDQVSSIPIVIHKEDISKNKLIIELEKSPLHLIKEEIRTLLK
;
A
#
# COMPACT_ATOMS: atom_id res chain seq x y z
N MET A 1 7.06 7.86 14.72
CA MET A 1 6.13 7.58 13.62
C MET A 1 5.39 6.29 13.96
N VAL A 2 4.07 6.34 14.20
CA VAL A 2 3.28 5.13 14.51
C VAL A 2 2.30 4.91 13.38
N VAL A 3 2.75 4.18 12.37
CA VAL A 3 1.91 3.70 11.27
C VAL A 3 1.60 2.23 11.56
N LYS A 4 0.31 1.88 11.62
CA LYS A 4 -0.11 0.48 11.74
C LYS A 4 -0.33 -0.08 10.34
N LEU A 5 0.25 -1.24 10.08
CA LEU A 5 0.15 -1.95 8.81
C LEU A 5 -0.63 -3.23 9.03
N LEU A 6 -1.74 -3.41 8.29
CA LEU A 6 -2.33 -4.74 8.14
C LEU A 6 -1.82 -5.33 6.84
N LEU A 7 -1.06 -6.42 6.97
CA LEU A 7 -0.66 -7.26 5.86
C LEU A 7 -1.74 -8.35 5.70
N THR A 8 -2.40 -8.32 4.55
CA THR A 8 -3.35 -9.30 3.98
C THR A 8 -4.79 -9.32 4.46
N LEU A 9 -5.68 -8.98 3.51
CA LEU A 9 -6.79 -9.85 3.12
C LEU A 9 -6.51 -10.36 1.71
N LYS A 10 -6.55 -11.67 1.54
CA LYS A 10 -6.46 -12.28 0.22
C LYS A 10 -7.86 -12.28 -0.38
N THR A 11 -8.21 -11.23 -1.13
CA THR A 11 -9.18 -11.45 -2.21
C THR A 11 -8.45 -12.32 -3.24
N ILE A 12 -9.12 -13.30 -3.83
CA ILE A 12 -8.50 -14.51 -4.44
C ILE A 12 -7.36 -14.22 -5.46
N ARG A 13 -7.23 -12.98 -5.97
CA ARG A 13 -6.18 -12.53 -6.91
C ARG A 13 -5.40 -11.26 -6.55
N MET A 14 -5.80 -10.50 -5.52
CA MET A 14 -5.20 -9.19 -5.20
C MET A 14 -4.80 -9.12 -3.73
N LYS A 15 -3.58 -8.65 -3.46
CA LYS A 15 -3.11 -8.36 -2.11
C LYS A 15 -3.41 -6.92 -1.73
N VAL A 16 -4.16 -6.72 -0.65
CA VAL A 16 -4.42 -5.38 -0.09
C VAL A 16 -3.50 -5.11 1.09
N ILE A 17 -2.82 -3.97 1.05
CA ILE A 17 -1.96 -3.42 2.10
C ILE A 17 -2.62 -2.14 2.61
N LEU A 18 -3.10 -2.19 3.85
CA LEU A 18 -3.75 -1.05 4.50
C LEU A 18 -2.77 -0.27 5.36
N ILE A 19 -2.60 1.01 5.03
CA ILE A 19 -1.79 1.95 5.80
C ILE A 19 -2.74 2.77 6.69
N GLN A 20 -2.74 2.48 7.99
CA GLN A 20 -3.57 3.17 8.96
C GLN A 20 -2.74 4.02 9.94
N GLY A 21 -3.36 5.11 10.38
CA GLY A 21 -2.75 6.01 11.35
C GLY A 21 -3.57 7.28 11.53
N LYS A 22 -3.34 7.98 12.64
CA LYS A 22 -3.97 9.28 12.92
C LYS A 22 -3.63 10.31 11.84
N GLU A 23 -4.32 11.46 11.85
CA GLU A 23 -3.91 12.60 11.04
C GLU A 23 -2.43 12.95 11.29
N ASN A 24 -1.72 13.35 10.23
CA ASN A 24 -0.30 13.74 10.27
C ASN A 24 0.66 12.68 10.86
N SER A 25 0.31 11.40 10.77
CA SER A 25 1.14 10.28 11.27
C SER A 25 2.24 9.80 10.30
N GLY A 26 2.36 10.42 9.11
CA GLY A 26 3.35 10.05 8.09
C GLY A 26 2.87 9.05 7.03
N LYS A 27 1.54 8.84 6.88
CA LYS A 27 0.97 7.93 5.85
C LYS A 27 1.33 8.35 4.43
N THR A 28 1.07 9.61 4.05
CA THR A 28 1.45 10.16 2.75
C THR A 28 2.96 10.11 2.54
N THR A 29 3.75 10.37 3.59
CA THR A 29 5.21 10.23 3.54
C THR A 29 5.65 8.81 3.20
N LEU A 30 5.03 7.79 3.82
CA LEU A 30 5.31 6.40 3.49
C LEU A 30 4.94 6.06 2.04
N CYS A 31 3.78 6.53 1.55
CA CYS A 31 3.40 6.36 0.14
C CYS A 31 4.40 7.02 -0.82
N ASN A 32 4.87 8.23 -0.50
CA ASN A 32 5.89 8.93 -1.29
C ASN A 32 7.23 8.18 -1.30
N GLN A 33 7.64 7.60 -0.18
CA GLN A 33 8.86 6.76 -0.13
C GLN A 33 8.74 5.48 -0.97
N ILE A 34 7.54 4.89 -1.04
CA ILE A 34 7.27 3.75 -1.91
C ILE A 34 7.28 4.19 -3.37
N ASP A 35 6.67 5.33 -3.69
CA ASP A 35 6.69 5.93 -5.04
C ASP A 35 8.11 6.20 -5.54
N GLU A 36 8.92 6.91 -4.75
CA GLU A 36 10.32 7.19 -5.08
C GLU A 36 11.12 5.90 -5.30
N TRP A 37 10.87 4.88 -4.49
CA TRP A 37 11.52 3.59 -4.64
C TRP A 37 11.07 2.87 -5.92
N LEU A 38 9.77 2.82 -6.23
CA LEU A 38 9.25 2.18 -7.45
C LEU A 38 9.74 2.87 -8.72
N GLN A 39 9.94 4.18 -8.69
CA GLN A 39 10.43 4.91 -9.86
C GLN A 39 11.94 4.76 -10.10
N LYS A 40 12.73 4.56 -9.05
CA LYS A 40 14.21 4.62 -9.15
C LYS A 40 14.92 3.51 -8.39
N GLY A 41 14.59 3.31 -7.12
CA GLY A 41 15.31 2.40 -6.25
C GLY A 41 15.11 0.91 -6.57
N ILE A 42 13.95 0.54 -7.13
CA ILE A 42 13.62 -0.86 -7.38
C ILE A 42 14.55 -1.53 -8.42
N PHE A 43 15.08 -0.77 -9.38
CA PHE A 43 16.05 -1.25 -10.38
C PHE A 43 17.39 -1.68 -9.77
N GLN A 44 17.71 -1.22 -8.55
CA GLN A 44 18.90 -1.64 -7.81
C GLN A 44 18.67 -2.95 -7.05
N ASP A 45 17.40 -3.28 -6.79
CA ASP A 45 17.00 -4.40 -5.94
C ASP A 45 16.54 -5.63 -6.73
N VAL A 46 16.04 -5.41 -7.94
CA VAL A 46 15.44 -6.43 -8.80
C VAL A 46 15.87 -6.18 -10.23
N ASN A 47 16.16 -7.24 -10.99
CA ASN A 47 16.44 -7.12 -12.42
C ASN A 47 15.13 -6.87 -13.17
N LEU A 48 14.97 -5.64 -13.68
CA LEU A 48 13.74 -5.18 -14.32
C LEU A 48 14.01 -4.73 -15.75
N LYS A 49 13.05 -4.99 -16.63
CA LYS A 49 13.04 -4.44 -18.00
C LYS A 49 12.64 -2.97 -17.99
N ARG A 50 11.54 -2.66 -17.30
CA ARG A 50 10.99 -1.30 -17.18
C ARG A 50 9.93 -1.22 -16.09
N VAL A 51 9.58 0.02 -15.74
CA VAL A 51 8.42 0.35 -14.93
C VAL A 51 7.62 1.42 -15.69
N ASP A 52 6.37 1.13 -16.04
CA ASP A 52 5.45 2.13 -16.58
C ASP A 52 4.64 2.72 -15.41
N VAL A 53 4.43 4.03 -15.38
CA VAL A 53 3.66 4.70 -14.32
C VAL A 53 2.58 5.63 -14.89
N THR A 54 1.38 5.52 -14.34
CA THR A 54 0.28 6.48 -14.55
C THR A 54 -0.08 7.06 -13.20
N LYS A 55 0.04 8.39 -13.04
CA LYS A 55 -0.09 9.05 -11.73
C LYS A 55 -0.97 10.29 -11.82
N GLN A 56 -1.94 10.40 -10.92
CA GLN A 56 -2.71 11.60 -10.66
C GLN A 56 -2.30 12.18 -9.30
N CYS A 57 -1.83 13.43 -9.30
CA CYS A 57 -1.47 14.14 -8.07
C CYS A 57 -2.65 15.01 -7.58
N PHE A 58 -2.72 15.18 -6.27
CA PHE A 58 -3.67 16.02 -5.55
C PHE A 58 -2.91 17.04 -4.68
N LYS A 59 -3.66 17.82 -3.91
CA LYS A 59 -3.09 18.75 -2.93
C LYS A 59 -2.31 17.98 -1.85
N LYS A 60 -1.45 18.67 -1.12
CA LYS A 60 -0.67 18.11 0.01
C LYS A 60 0.24 16.92 -0.36
N GLN A 61 0.65 16.83 -1.63
CA GLN A 61 1.47 15.74 -2.17
C GLN A 61 0.77 14.37 -2.13
N ASP A 62 -0.55 14.34 -1.99
CA ASP A 62 -1.29 13.10 -2.13
C ASP A 62 -1.41 12.70 -3.61
N PHE A 63 -1.56 11.41 -3.86
CA PHE A 63 -1.64 10.89 -5.20
C PHE A 63 -2.40 9.57 -5.28
N VAL A 64 -2.81 9.24 -6.49
CA VAL A 64 -3.18 7.88 -6.92
C VAL A 64 -2.26 7.52 -8.08
N ALA A 65 -1.64 6.35 -8.05
CA ALA A 65 -0.76 5.89 -9.11
C ALA A 65 -0.86 4.39 -9.37
N ILE A 66 -0.74 4.01 -10.64
CA ILE A 66 -0.54 2.62 -11.08
C ILE A 66 0.87 2.48 -11.60
N TYR A 67 1.54 1.41 -11.18
CA TYR A 67 2.84 0.98 -11.68
C TYR A 67 2.68 -0.39 -12.31
N ASP A 68 3.05 -0.51 -13.58
CA ASP A 68 3.27 -1.80 -14.24
C ASP A 68 4.77 -2.09 -14.19
N VAL A 69 5.16 -3.06 -13.36
CA VAL A 69 6.56 -3.43 -13.13
C VAL A 69 6.87 -4.71 -13.90
N PHE A 70 7.79 -4.63 -14.87
CA PHE A 70 8.15 -5.74 -15.75
C PHE A 70 9.51 -6.32 -15.33
N ALA A 71 9.51 -7.53 -14.77
CA ALA A 71 10.73 -8.21 -14.37
C ALA A 71 11.43 -8.87 -15.57
N GLU A 72 12.76 -8.91 -15.53
CA GLU A 72 13.56 -9.65 -16.51
C GLU A 72 13.72 -11.11 -16.05
N THR A 73 12.61 -11.86 -16.10
CA THR A 73 12.57 -13.30 -15.80
C THR A 73 12.28 -14.11 -17.06
N ALA A 74 12.53 -15.43 -17.01
CA ALA A 74 12.25 -16.34 -18.12
C ALA A 74 10.76 -16.24 -18.58
N ASP A 75 9.86 -15.99 -17.64
CA ASP A 75 8.41 -15.89 -17.88
C ASP A 75 7.93 -14.45 -18.11
N ASN A 76 8.83 -13.45 -18.16
CA ASN A 76 8.47 -12.02 -18.28
C ASN A 76 7.41 -11.58 -17.27
N LYS A 77 7.63 -11.92 -16.00
CA LYS A 77 6.68 -11.65 -14.92
C LYS A 77 6.37 -10.15 -14.83
N GLU A 78 5.09 -9.83 -14.75
CA GLU A 78 4.62 -8.45 -14.70
C GLU A 78 3.68 -8.26 -13.50
N VAL A 79 4.04 -7.34 -12.62
CA VAL A 79 3.28 -7.02 -11.40
C VAL A 79 2.69 -5.62 -11.52
N ARG A 80 1.38 -5.51 -11.31
CA ARG A 80 0.64 -4.24 -11.27
C ARG A 80 0.38 -3.81 -9.83
N ILE A 81 0.83 -2.61 -9.50
CA ILE A 81 0.72 -2.02 -8.15
C ILE A 81 -0.12 -0.76 -8.23
N LEU A 82 -1.19 -0.67 -7.45
CA LEU A 82 -2.00 0.54 -7.28
C LEU A 82 -1.70 1.15 -5.90
N ILE A 83 -1.29 2.41 -5.88
CA ILE A 83 -1.05 3.17 -4.66
C ILE A 83 -2.08 4.30 -4.58
N ASN A 84 -2.75 4.41 -3.44
CA ASN A 84 -3.63 5.52 -3.10
C ASN A 84 -3.22 6.13 -1.75
N SER A 85 -2.75 7.38 -1.76
CA SER A 85 -2.57 8.17 -0.54
C SER A 85 -3.69 9.19 -0.32
N ALA A 86 -4.54 9.41 -1.33
CA ALA A 86 -5.53 10.47 -1.35
C ALA A 86 -6.92 9.97 -0.92
N SER A 87 -7.23 10.03 0.39
CA SER A 87 -8.49 9.51 0.97
C SER A 87 -9.36 10.58 1.64
N ASP A 88 -9.13 11.85 1.31
CA ASP A 88 -9.60 12.98 2.12
C ASP A 88 -10.91 13.60 1.64
N ASP A 89 -11.25 13.41 0.37
CA ASP A 89 -12.44 13.99 -0.23
C ASP A 89 -13.05 13.08 -1.31
N ASN A 90 -14.29 13.37 -1.70
CA ASN A 90 -14.99 12.55 -2.71
C ASN A 90 -14.27 12.56 -4.06
N THR A 91 -13.64 13.67 -4.47
CA THR A 91 -12.97 13.74 -5.77
C THR A 91 -11.77 12.81 -5.83
N SER A 92 -10.97 12.76 -4.77
CA SER A 92 -9.83 11.83 -4.69
C SER A 92 -10.30 10.37 -4.61
N ILE A 93 -11.38 10.10 -3.86
CA ILE A 93 -11.96 8.76 -3.73
C ILE A 93 -12.55 8.26 -5.06
N GLU A 94 -13.30 9.08 -5.80
CA GLU A 94 -13.84 8.70 -7.10
C GLU A 94 -12.73 8.51 -8.14
N THR A 95 -11.64 9.28 -8.04
CA THR A 95 -10.44 9.05 -8.88
C THR A 95 -9.81 7.70 -8.54
N PHE A 96 -9.61 7.40 -7.26
CA PHE A 96 -9.11 6.10 -6.82
C PHE A 96 -9.99 4.94 -7.32
N LYS A 97 -11.32 5.07 -7.20
CA LYS A 97 -12.28 4.11 -7.74
C LYS A 97 -12.11 3.92 -9.24
N SER A 98 -11.95 5.01 -9.98
CA SER A 98 -11.76 4.97 -11.43
C SER A 98 -10.48 4.25 -11.84
N PHE A 99 -9.38 4.47 -11.11
CA PHE A 99 -8.12 3.74 -11.28
C PHE A 99 -8.30 2.25 -10.95
N LYS A 100 -8.99 1.92 -9.86
CA LYS A 100 -9.18 0.54 -9.40
C LYS A 100 -10.05 -0.29 -10.37
N ASN A 101 -11.05 0.34 -10.96
CA ASN A 101 -12.03 -0.29 -11.84
C ASN A 101 -11.66 -0.20 -13.33
N ASN A 102 -10.47 0.32 -13.66
CA ASN A 102 -10.02 0.50 -15.03
C ASN A 102 -11.02 1.29 -15.92
N CYS A 103 -11.69 2.30 -15.36
CA CYS A 103 -12.82 2.97 -16.04
C CYS A 103 -12.44 3.79 -17.31
N ASN A 104 -11.14 3.92 -17.62
CA ASN A 104 -10.63 4.58 -18.82
C ASN A 104 -9.62 3.68 -19.57
N GLU A 105 -10.06 3.03 -20.64
CA GLU A 105 -9.27 2.02 -21.36
C GLU A 105 -7.93 2.54 -21.89
N GLU A 106 -7.83 3.84 -22.21
CA GLU A 106 -6.60 4.49 -22.71
C GLU A 106 -5.45 4.42 -21.68
N TYR A 107 -5.77 4.41 -20.39
CA TYR A 107 -4.78 4.46 -19.29
C TYR A 107 -4.58 3.12 -18.58
N TYR A 108 -5.55 2.20 -18.64
CA TYR A 108 -5.62 1.09 -17.68
C TYR A 108 -5.43 -0.31 -18.26
N LYS A 109 -5.23 -0.47 -19.57
CA LYS A 109 -4.83 -1.74 -20.22
C LYS A 109 -5.69 -2.98 -19.84
N ASN A 110 -6.90 -2.81 -19.28
CA ASN A 110 -7.80 -3.86 -18.78
C ASN A 110 -7.11 -4.98 -17.96
N LYS A 111 -6.13 -4.63 -17.13
CA LYS A 111 -5.35 -5.59 -16.32
C LYS A 111 -5.68 -5.48 -14.83
N GLU A 112 -5.74 -6.63 -14.16
CA GLU A 112 -5.99 -6.75 -12.72
C GLU A 112 -4.82 -6.19 -11.88
N VAL A 113 -5.14 -5.68 -10.69
CA VAL A 113 -4.15 -5.18 -9.72
C VAL A 113 -3.67 -6.33 -8.85
N ASP A 114 -2.36 -6.56 -8.80
CA ASP A 114 -1.75 -7.59 -7.94
C ASP A 114 -1.60 -7.09 -6.50
N ILE A 115 -1.20 -5.82 -6.33
CA ILE A 115 -1.01 -5.18 -5.02
C ILE A 115 -1.75 -3.85 -4.97
N LEU A 116 -2.66 -3.71 -4.02
CA LEU A 116 -3.30 -2.45 -3.67
C LEU A 116 -2.74 -1.92 -2.35
N ILE A 117 -2.05 -0.79 -2.39
CA ILE A 117 -1.57 -0.06 -1.23
C ILE A 117 -2.46 1.16 -1.05
N THR A 118 -3.18 1.24 0.06
CA THR A 118 -4.11 2.36 0.28
C THR A 118 -4.04 2.88 1.70
N THR A 119 -4.08 4.21 1.83
CA THR A 119 -4.22 4.86 3.13
C THR A 119 -5.69 4.95 3.53
N ILE A 120 -5.97 4.69 4.80
CA ILE A 120 -7.30 4.94 5.37
C ILE A 120 -7.13 5.79 6.63
N ARG A 121 -7.89 6.90 6.71
CA ARG A 121 -7.95 7.74 7.91
C ARG A 121 -8.77 7.03 9.00
N ASN A 122 -8.40 7.28 10.25
CA ASN A 122 -9.14 6.79 11.39
C ASN A 122 -10.23 7.81 11.77
N ASN A 123 -11.51 7.40 11.68
CA ASN A 123 -12.70 7.97 12.32
C ASN A 123 -13.12 9.44 12.09
N ASP A 124 -12.34 10.30 11.42
CA ASP A 124 -12.75 11.71 11.24
C ASP A 124 -13.93 11.89 10.27
N ASN A 125 -14.15 10.93 9.36
CA ASN A 125 -15.32 10.90 8.47
C ASN A 125 -15.71 9.46 8.08
N PRO A 126 -16.64 8.83 8.84
CA PRO A 126 -17.04 7.43 8.62
C PRO A 126 -17.54 7.13 7.20
N LYS A 127 -18.21 8.07 6.54
CA LYS A 127 -18.75 7.87 5.19
C LYS A 127 -17.64 7.73 4.14
N LEU A 128 -16.58 8.54 4.24
CA LEU A 128 -15.45 8.45 3.30
C LEU A 128 -14.64 7.17 3.53
N GLN A 129 -14.51 6.78 4.80
CA GLN A 129 -13.89 5.51 5.18
C GLN A 129 -14.64 4.31 4.60
N GLU A 130 -15.97 4.27 4.76
CA GLU A 130 -16.84 3.23 4.19
C GLU A 130 -16.68 3.12 2.68
N LYS A 131 -16.64 4.25 1.95
CA LYS A 131 -16.41 4.26 0.51
C LYS A 131 -15.06 3.65 0.12
N ILE A 132 -13.97 4.01 0.81
CA ILE A 132 -12.65 3.41 0.53
C ILE A 132 -12.66 1.91 0.82
N MET A 133 -13.27 1.49 1.94
CA MET A 133 -13.39 0.08 2.29
C MET A 133 -14.16 -0.70 1.22
N GLU A 134 -15.29 -0.15 0.76
CA GLU A 134 -16.10 -0.74 -0.32
C GLU A 134 -15.29 -0.92 -1.61
N ILE A 135 -14.57 0.12 -2.05
CA ILE A 135 -13.71 0.05 -3.25
C ILE A 135 -12.64 -1.04 -3.11
N CYS A 136 -12.13 -1.23 -1.89
CA CYS A 136 -11.11 -2.22 -1.59
C CYS A 136 -11.66 -3.64 -1.33
N GLY A 137 -13.00 -3.80 -1.27
CA GLY A 137 -13.64 -5.07 -0.91
C GLY A 137 -13.41 -5.47 0.55
N LEU A 138 -13.32 -4.49 1.45
CA LEU A 138 -13.00 -4.67 2.87
C LEU A 138 -14.27 -4.58 3.71
N GLU A 139 -14.31 -5.40 4.77
CA GLU A 139 -15.33 -5.29 5.80
C GLU A 139 -14.80 -4.50 7.00
N LYS A 140 -15.72 -3.97 7.82
CA LYS A 140 -15.37 -3.22 9.03
C LYS A 140 -14.48 -4.04 9.99
N LYS A 141 -14.71 -5.35 10.08
CA LYS A 141 -13.89 -6.27 10.89
C LYS A 141 -12.41 -6.22 10.51
N ASP A 142 -12.12 -5.98 9.23
CA ASP A 142 -10.75 -5.94 8.72
C ASP A 142 -10.06 -4.64 9.14
N PHE A 143 -10.81 -3.55 9.16
CA PHE A 143 -10.36 -2.26 9.67
C PHE A 143 -10.09 -2.32 11.19
N ASP A 144 -11.00 -2.92 11.95
CA ASP A 144 -10.92 -3.04 13.40
C ASP A 144 -9.78 -3.97 13.86
N GLN A 145 -9.49 -5.03 13.08
CA GLN A 145 -8.35 -5.91 13.32
C GLN A 145 -7.02 -5.14 13.31
N VAL A 146 -6.83 -4.15 12.42
CA VAL A 146 -5.58 -3.37 12.34
C VAL A 146 -5.30 -2.61 13.63
N SER A 147 -6.34 -2.04 14.23
CA SER A 147 -6.25 -1.31 15.49
C SER A 147 -5.85 -2.23 16.66
N SER A 148 -6.22 -3.51 16.55
CA SER A 148 -5.98 -4.57 17.52
C SER A 148 -4.60 -5.23 17.38
N ILE A 149 -3.93 -5.06 16.24
CA ILE A 149 -2.54 -5.50 16.07
C ILE A 149 -1.65 -4.68 17.02
N PRO A 150 -0.98 -5.34 17.99
CA PRO A 150 -0.02 -4.65 18.83
C PRO A 150 1.11 -4.13 17.93
N ILE A 151 1.61 -2.92 18.19
CA ILE A 151 2.75 -2.31 17.48
C ILE A 151 4.08 -3.06 17.81
N VAL A 152 4.00 -4.24 18.43
CA VAL A 152 5.11 -5.01 18.97
C VAL A 152 5.21 -6.32 18.21
N ILE A 153 6.27 -6.48 17.44
CA ILE A 153 6.79 -7.79 17.00
C ILE A 153 7.24 -8.52 18.28
N HIS A 154 6.76 -9.74 18.51
CA HIS A 154 6.36 -10.31 19.82
C HIS A 154 7.45 -10.81 20.83
N LYS A 155 7.10 -10.82 22.14
CA LYS A 155 7.53 -11.62 23.37
C LYS A 155 8.85 -12.44 23.37
N GLU A 156 9.62 -12.68 24.45
CA GLU A 156 9.88 -12.21 25.84
C GLU A 156 11.12 -13.02 26.32
N ASP A 157 12.20 -12.42 26.85
CA ASP A 157 13.34 -13.19 27.41
C ASP A 157 13.25 -13.21 28.96
N ILE A 158 12.69 -14.32 29.46
CA ILE A 158 12.39 -14.57 30.88
C ILE A 158 13.69 -14.62 31.74
N SER A 159 14.88 -14.64 31.14
CA SER A 159 16.15 -14.88 31.85
C SER A 159 16.93 -13.64 32.29
N LYS A 160 16.66 -12.44 31.74
CA LYS A 160 17.63 -11.31 31.83
C LYS A 160 17.14 -10.00 32.43
N ASN A 161 15.85 -9.87 32.76
CA ASN A 161 15.29 -8.71 33.46
C ASN A 161 15.74 -7.33 32.91
N LYS A 162 15.98 -7.23 31.60
CA LYS A 162 16.34 -6.00 30.88
C LYS A 162 15.68 -6.02 29.50
N LEU A 163 14.91 -4.98 29.20
CA LEU A 163 14.20 -4.81 27.94
C LEU A 163 14.94 -3.76 27.08
N ILE A 164 15.69 -4.21 26.08
CA ILE A 164 16.23 -3.36 25.01
C ILE A 164 15.40 -3.68 23.77
N ILE A 165 14.67 -2.69 23.26
CA ILE A 165 13.74 -2.84 22.13
C ILE A 165 14.50 -2.46 20.84
N GLU A 166 14.72 -3.43 19.97
CA GLU A 166 15.25 -3.23 18.62
C GLU A 166 14.09 -3.31 17.61
N LEU A 167 13.90 -2.27 16.80
CA LEU A 167 12.88 -2.21 15.75
C LEU A 167 13.39 -2.99 14.53
N GLU A 168 13.06 -4.28 14.40
CA GLU A 168 13.73 -5.12 13.39
C GLU A 168 13.57 -4.63 11.94
N LYS A 169 12.41 -4.13 11.48
CA LYS A 169 12.22 -3.64 10.10
C LYS A 169 11.16 -2.53 10.00
N SER A 170 11.42 -1.48 9.23
CA SER A 170 10.44 -0.39 9.01
C SER A 170 9.26 -0.84 8.14
N PRO A 171 8.07 -0.20 8.23
CA PRO A 171 6.94 -0.51 7.34
C PRO A 171 7.29 -0.46 5.85
N LEU A 172 8.17 0.48 5.47
CA LEU A 172 8.70 0.58 4.12
C LEU A 172 9.45 -0.69 3.70
N HIS A 173 10.31 -1.21 4.58
CA HIS A 173 11.06 -2.44 4.30
C HIS A 173 10.13 -3.64 4.07
N LEU A 174 9.11 -3.81 4.90
CA LEU A 174 8.15 -4.91 4.76
C LEU A 174 7.37 -4.85 3.43
N ILE A 175 6.94 -3.65 3.03
CA ILE A 175 6.23 -3.44 1.76
C ILE A 175 7.15 -3.73 0.57
N LYS A 176 8.41 -3.29 0.62
CA LYS A 176 9.40 -3.59 -0.43
C LYS A 176 9.63 -5.09 -0.59
N GLU A 177 9.78 -5.82 0.51
CA GLU A 177 9.96 -7.28 0.48
C GLU A 177 8.77 -8.01 -0.16
N GLU A 178 7.54 -7.55 0.14
CA GLU A 178 6.34 -8.12 -0.46
C GLU A 178 6.33 -7.94 -1.99
N ILE A 179 6.62 -6.72 -2.46
CA ILE A 179 6.71 -6.40 -3.89
C ILE A 179 7.80 -7.25 -4.56
N ARG A 180 8.98 -7.36 -3.94
CA ARG A 180 10.09 -8.18 -4.44
C ARG A 180 9.71 -9.65 -4.57
N THR A 181 8.94 -10.20 -3.62
CA THR A 181 8.51 -11.61 -3.65
C THR A 181 7.60 -11.90 -4.84
N LEU A 182 6.81 -10.91 -5.26
CA LEU A 182 5.99 -11.01 -6.47
C LEU A 182 6.77 -10.79 -7.76
N LEU A 183 7.99 -10.25 -7.73
CA LEU A 183 8.81 -10.01 -8.92
C LEU A 183 9.92 -11.05 -9.16
N LYS A 184 10.25 -11.85 -8.14
CA LYS A 184 11.09 -13.05 -8.27
C LYS A 184 10.31 -14.20 -8.90
#